data_AF-A0A6B3EIG6-F1
#
_entry.id   AF-A0A6B3EIG6-F1
#
_cell.length_a   1.000
_cell.length_b   1.000
_cell.length_c   1.000
_cell.angle_alpha   90.00
_cell.angle_beta   90.00
_cell.angle_gamma   90.00
#
_symmetry.space_group_name_H-M   'P 1'
#
loop_
_entity.id
_entity.type
_entity.pdbx_description
1 polymer ?
#
loop_
_entity_poly.entity_id
_entity_poly.type
_entity_poly.pdbx_seq_one_letter_code
_entity_poly.pdbx_strand_id
1 'polypeptide(L)' 'AHPGLNGQYAVLEFPDTADSSVVYIEGVVSDLYLEKAAEVEQYSVMYEHLRAMALNPDVSRDFITDVARELYGSHGE' A
#
# COMPACT_ATOMS: atom_id res chain seq x y z
N ALA A 1 13.74 11.16 4.42
CA ALA A 1 12.51 10.92 5.20
C ALA A 1 11.68 9.89 4.45
N HIS A 2 11.17 8.85 5.11
CA HIS A 2 10.40 7.77 4.47
C HIS A 2 8.90 8.14 4.44
N PRO A 3 8.27 8.37 3.28
CA PRO A 3 6.89 8.85 3.18
C PRO A 3 5.83 7.91 3.79
N GLY A 4 6.16 6.62 4.00
CA GLY A 4 5.28 5.63 4.62
C GLY A 4 5.36 5.54 6.16
N LEU A 5 6.14 6.42 6.82
CA LEU A 5 6.28 6.41 8.29
C LEU A 5 5.25 7.31 9.01
N ASN A 6 4.36 7.98 8.27
CA ASN A 6 3.31 8.86 8.82
C ASN A 6 2.03 8.11 9.24
N GLY A 7 2.12 6.79 9.45
CA GLY A 7 1.00 5.95 9.85
C GLY A 7 0.41 5.14 8.69
N GLN A 8 -0.25 4.04 9.06
CA GLN A 8 -0.97 3.16 8.13
C GLN A 8 -2.28 3.81 7.68
N TYR A 9 -2.61 3.67 6.40
CA TYR A 9 -3.90 4.07 5.86
C TYR A 9 -4.28 3.16 4.69
N ALA A 10 -5.57 3.12 4.37
CA ALA A 10 -6.11 2.44 3.20
C ALA A 10 -6.92 3.44 2.35
N VAL A 11 -6.77 3.36 1.04
CA VAL A 11 -7.66 4.03 0.08
C VAL A 11 -8.72 3.02 -0.33
N LEU A 12 -9.99 3.34 -0.04
CA LEU A 12 -11.14 2.53 -0.36
C LEU A 12 -11.80 3.11 -1.62
N GLU A 13 -11.81 2.33 -2.69
CA GLU A 13 -12.47 2.67 -3.95
C GLU A 13 -13.73 1.82 -4.11
N PHE A 14 -14.81 2.45 -4.55
CA PHE A 14 -16.11 1.82 -4.74
C PHE A 14 -16.42 1.72 -6.24
N PRO A 15 -17.04 0.62 -6.70
CA PRO A 15 -17.35 0.43 -8.12
C PRO A 15 -18.49 1.34 -8.61
N ASP A 16 -19.34 1.83 -7.71
CA ASP A 16 -20.37 2.80 -8.06
C ASP A 16 -19.78 4.21 -8.04
N THR A 17 -19.89 4.92 -9.17
CA THR A 17 -19.42 6.30 -9.31
C THR A 17 -20.19 7.32 -8.46
N ALA A 18 -21.35 6.94 -7.92
CA ALA A 18 -22.09 7.75 -6.98
C ALA A 18 -21.47 7.74 -5.56
N ASP A 19 -20.67 6.71 -5.25
CA ASP A 19 -19.99 6.59 -3.97
C ASP A 19 -18.61 7.28 -4.02
N SER A 20 -18.34 8.12 -3.02
CA SER A 20 -17.04 8.77 -2.89
C SER A 20 -15.99 7.76 -2.42
N SER A 21 -14.80 7.78 -3.04
CA SER A 21 -13.63 7.10 -2.46
C SER A 21 -13.32 7.65 -1.07
N VAL A 22 -12.82 6.78 -0.18
CA VAL A 22 -12.57 7.12 1.21
C VAL A 22 -11.16 6.75 1.62
N VAL A 23 -10.49 7.62 2.38
CA VAL A 23 -9.24 7.25 3.06
C VAL A 23 -9.58 6.83 4.48
N TYR A 24 -9.26 5.59 4.82
CA TYR A 24 -9.32 5.05 6.17
C TYR A 24 -7.96 5.17 6.86
N ILE A 25 -7.94 5.81 8.02
CA ILE A 25 -6.75 5.93 8.87
C ILE A 25 -7.07 5.28 10.21
N GLU A 26 -6.37 4.18 10.51
CA GLU A 26 -6.49 3.49 11.78
C GLU A 26 -5.75 4.27 12.87
N GLY A 27 -6.46 4.63 13.93
CA GLY A 27 -5.87 5.33 15.08
C GLY A 27 -5.97 4.50 16.35
N VAL A 28 -5.07 4.74 17.31
CA VAL A 28 -4.96 3.95 18.56
C VAL A 28 -6.23 4.01 19.41
N VAL A 29 -6.95 5.13 19.36
CA VAL A 29 -8.16 5.38 20.16
C VAL A 29 -9.40 5.53 19.27
N SER A 30 -9.22 5.95 18.02
CA SER A 30 -10.31 6.22 17.08
C SER A 30 -9.82 6.14 15.65
N ASP A 31 -10.69 5.66 14.77
CA ASP A 31 -10.47 5.66 13.33
C ASP A 31 -10.94 6.96 12.70
N LEU A 32 -10.35 7.31 11.55
CA LEU A 32 -10.70 8.47 10.76
C LEU A 32 -11.03 8.08 9.32
N TYR A 33 -12.13 8.61 8.81
CA TYR A 33 -12.60 8.43 7.44
C TYR A 33 -12.59 9.80 6.75
N LEU A 34 -11.80 9.94 5.70
CA LEU A 34 -11.73 11.15 4.89
C LEU A 34 -12.47 10.93 3.57
N GLU A 35 -13.51 11.72 3.34
CA GLU A 35 -14.38 11.62 2.14
C GLU A 35 -14.25 12.83 1.22
N LYS A 36 -13.60 13.92 1.68
CA LYS A 36 -13.45 15.12 0.86
C LYS A 36 -12.49 14.81 -0.28
N ALA A 37 -12.90 15.12 -1.50
CA ALA A 37 -12.13 14.85 -2.72
C ALA A 37 -10.66 15.32 -2.62
N ALA A 38 -10.41 16.53 -2.10
CA ALA A 38 -9.04 17.05 -1.96
C ALA A 38 -8.18 16.27 -0.94
N GLU A 39 -8.79 15.79 0.15
CA GLU A 39 -8.10 14.96 1.14
C GLU A 39 -7.79 13.59 0.51
N VAL A 40 -8.76 12.96 -0.14
CA VAL A 40 -8.60 11.66 -0.80
C VAL A 40 -7.55 11.70 -1.90
N GLU A 41 -7.55 12.76 -2.74
CA GLU A 41 -6.58 12.95 -3.81
C GLU A 41 -5.15 13.03 -3.27
N GLN A 42 -4.93 13.78 -2.18
CA GLN A 42 -3.62 13.92 -1.57
C GLN A 42 -3.04 12.56 -1.11
N TYR A 43 -3.84 11.74 -0.44
CA TYR A 43 -3.41 10.40 -0.02
C TYR A 43 -3.25 9.45 -1.21
N SER A 44 -4.09 9.56 -2.23
CA SER A 44 -3.98 8.76 -3.46
C SER A 44 -2.67 9.04 -4.21
N VAL A 45 -2.27 10.30 -4.32
CA VAL A 45 -0.96 10.68 -4.91
C VAL A 45 0.21 10.13 -4.10
N MET A 46 0.11 10.16 -2.76
CA MET A 46 1.14 9.58 -1.90
C MET A 46 1.24 8.06 -2.07
N TYR A 47 0.11 7.37 -2.17
CA TYR A 47 0.04 5.94 -2.47
C TYR A 47 0.70 5.61 -3.82
N GLU A 48 0.35 6.34 -4.88
CA GLU A 48 0.94 6.13 -6.21
C GLU A 48 2.46 6.38 -6.23
N HIS A 49 2.95 7.37 -5.47
CA HIS A 49 4.39 7.59 -5.32
C HIS A 49 5.10 6.39 -4.67
N LEU A 50 4.52 5.82 -3.61
CA LEU A 50 5.04 4.62 -2.95
C LEU A 50 5.04 3.42 -3.91
N ARG A 51 3.93 3.24 -4.64
CA ARG A 51 3.78 2.17 -5.64
C ARG A 51 4.79 2.31 -6.78
N ALA A 52 5.07 3.53 -7.24
CA ALA A 52 6.03 3.78 -8.31
C ALA A 52 7.49 3.49 -7.91
N MET A 53 7.81 3.56 -6.60
CA MET A 53 9.12 3.15 -6.08
C MET A 53 9.25 1.63 -5.87
N ALA A 54 8.13 0.91 -5.83
CA ALA A 54 8.14 -0.54 -5.67
C ALA A 54 8.62 -1.23 -6.96
N LEU A 55 9.18 -2.44 -6.80
CA LEU A 55 9.48 -3.28 -7.95
C LEU A 55 8.20 -3.63 -8.71
N ASN A 56 8.31 -3.77 -10.04
CA ASN A 56 7.24 -4.33 -10.85
C ASN A 56 6.81 -5.70 -10.26
N PRO A 57 5.50 -6.02 -10.21
CA PRO A 57 5.00 -7.33 -9.79
C PRO A 57 5.79 -8.54 -10.28
N ASP A 58 6.17 -8.58 -11.56
CA ASP A 58 6.91 -9.72 -12.11
C ASP A 58 8.32 -9.83 -11.50
N VAL A 59 9.03 -8.70 -11.44
CA VAL A 59 10.35 -8.62 -10.82
C VAL A 59 10.29 -8.92 -9.32
N SER A 60 9.21 -8.49 -8.66
CA SER A 60 8.98 -8.80 -7.25
C SER A 60 8.80 -10.30 -7.03
N ARG A 61 8.06 -10.99 -7.92
CA ARG A 61 7.85 -12.45 -7.86
C ARG A 61 9.14 -13.21 -8.07
N ASP A 62 9.95 -12.80 -9.03
CA ASP A 62 11.26 -13.42 -9.29
C ASP A 62 12.18 -13.23 -8.07
N PHE A 63 12.28 -12.00 -7.56
CA PHE A 63 13.08 -11.68 -6.37
C PHE A 63 12.66 -12.51 -5.14
N ILE A 64 11.36 -12.60 -4.85
CA ILE A 64 10.85 -13.39 -3.73
C ILE A 64 11.16 -14.88 -3.93
N THR A 65 11.03 -15.38 -5.16
CA THR A 65 11.32 -16.78 -5.49
C THR A 65 12.79 -17.11 -5.28
N ASP A 66 13.69 -16.24 -5.71
CA ASP A 66 15.13 -16.41 -5.55
C ASP A 66 15.53 -16.41 -4.06
N VAL A 67 15.01 -15.46 -3.28
CA VAL A 67 15.23 -15.41 -1.83
C VAL A 67 14.68 -16.66 -1.14
N ALA A 68 13.49 -17.14 -1.51
CA ALA A 68 12.93 -18.36 -0.94
C ALA A 68 13.79 -19.60 -1.25
N ARG A 69 14.36 -19.69 -2.46
CA ARG A 69 15.29 -20.77 -2.83
C ARG A 69 16.59 -20.71 -2.04
N GLU A 70 17.13 -19.53 -1.78
CA GLU A 70 18.31 -19.37 -0.93
C GLU A 70 18.05 -19.85 0.51
N LEU A 71 16.92 -19.42 1.09
CA LEU A 71 16.58 -19.72 2.48
C LEU A 71 16.22 -21.19 2.72
N TYR A 72 15.50 -21.83 1.78
CA TYR A 72 14.99 -23.19 1.97
C TYR A 72 15.72 -24.26 1.13
N GLY A 73 16.53 -23.87 0.13
CA GLY A 73 17.30 -24.79 -0.70
C GLY A 73 18.63 -25.25 -0.09
N SER A 74 19.07 -24.62 1.01
CA SER A 74 20.33 -24.94 1.71
C SER A 74 20.19 -25.93 2.89
N HIS A 75 18.97 -26.40 3.20
CA HIS A 75 18.69 -27.33 4.31
C HIS A 75 18.37 -28.76 3.84
N GLY A 76 18.69 -29.10 2.59
CA GLY A 76 18.45 -30.40 1.98
C GLY A 76 19.73 -31.07 1.49
N GLU A 77 20.74 -31.20 2.35
CA GLU A 77 21.81 -32.21 2.23
C GLU A 77 22.00 -32.94 3.56
#